data_AF-A0A2E7DC43-F1
#
_entry.id   AF-A0A2E7DC43-F1
#
_cell.length_a   1.000
_cell.length_b   1.000
_cell.length_c   1.000
_cell.angle_alpha   90.00
_cell.angle_beta   90.00
_cell.angle_gamma   90.00
#
_symmetry.space_group_name_H-M   'P 1'
#
loop_
_entity.id
_entity.type
_entity.pdbx_description
1 polymer ?
#
loop_
_entity_poly.entity_id
_entity_poly.type
_entity_poly.pdbx_seq_one_letter_code
_entity_poly.pdbx_strand_id
1 'polypeptide(L)'
;MVCGRWFSVQLGGDGVEWGALTRDGGSSRSIGFCVTDIHYADERFRLSPRKNHAPDLCRRVHGGAGGYVDCLGWLRLVALASGSKGWFPSVTLEIFPVLFSLLAAFLFAVGAQFQNIGLGHMDSRSGAAITITTSAALFILASPAFLEPSYLLHPASLIFVAVGLFRPSLSANLALAGMKFLGPTLSSTLTSTAPLFGAAFGILWLGEVLTWPTAMGTVIIIGAVMMLTKRDGKAVTNWPLWALMLPIGAAAIRSAGHVLSKVGMESIPDPYFAGLVGFVVSAVVTLLIHKARRDAQPILWLSDGARWFMAASCCYSMAILALNQALMTGQVVKVVPVVSVSPIFTLFLTVLVFRRERITARIVAAVFLVVPAVILIAVAG
;
A
#
# COMPACT_ATOMS: atom_id res chain seq x y z
N MET A 1 -0.76 45.98 10.36
CA MET A 1 -0.24 44.78 11.05
C MET A 1 0.73 44.09 10.14
N VAL A 2 1.96 43.90 10.65
CA VAL A 2 3.19 43.60 9.91
C VAL A 2 3.23 42.13 9.47
N CYS A 3 3.59 41.91 8.21
CA CYS A 3 3.94 40.62 7.63
C CYS A 3 5.45 40.40 7.83
N GLY A 4 5.84 39.42 8.65
CA GLY A 4 7.24 39.06 8.89
C GLY A 4 7.66 37.90 8.00
N ARG A 5 8.42 38.19 6.95
CA ARG A 5 9.09 37.21 6.08
C ARG A 5 10.47 36.92 6.69
N TRP A 6 10.75 35.67 7.05
CA TRP A 6 12.08 35.24 7.48
C TRP A 6 12.70 34.36 6.41
N PHE A 7 13.78 34.85 5.80
CA PHE A 7 14.77 34.03 5.10
C PHE A 7 15.83 33.62 6.14
N SER A 8 16.22 32.34 6.15
CA SER A 8 17.47 31.91 6.79
C SER A 8 18.37 31.32 5.71
N VAL A 9 19.49 32.01 5.50
CA VAL A 9 20.71 31.51 4.86
C VAL A 9 21.59 31.05 6.02
N GLN A 10 22.03 29.80 6.01
CA GLN A 10 23.00 29.33 7.00
C GLN A 10 24.15 28.62 6.28
N LEU A 11 25.23 29.39 6.10
CA LEU A 11 26.59 28.91 5.89
C LEU A 11 27.15 28.47 7.25
N GLY A 12 27.96 27.41 7.24
CA GLY A 12 28.37 26.67 8.43
C GLY A 12 29.39 27.36 9.35
N GLY A 13 29.69 26.65 10.44
CA GLY A 13 30.85 26.89 11.30
C GLY A 13 30.55 27.63 12.59
N ASP A 14 30.55 26.87 13.69
CA ASP A 14 31.11 27.18 15.02
C ASP A 14 30.73 28.49 15.76
N GLY A 15 30.27 28.33 17.00
CA GLY A 15 30.48 29.33 18.06
C GLY A 15 29.21 29.94 18.66
N VAL A 16 28.99 29.62 19.93
CA VAL A 16 28.02 30.27 20.83
C VAL A 16 28.58 31.63 21.25
N GLU A 17 27.78 32.71 21.22
CA GLU A 17 27.84 33.78 22.22
C GLU A 17 26.59 34.66 22.19
N TRP A 18 25.99 34.87 23.37
CA TRP A 18 24.91 35.83 23.61
C TRP A 18 25.52 37.13 24.11
N GLY A 19 25.27 38.24 23.41
CA GLY A 19 25.68 39.58 23.84
C GLY A 19 24.59 40.60 23.57
N ALA A 20 23.96 41.10 24.63
CA ALA A 20 23.10 42.27 24.59
C ALA A 20 23.96 43.53 24.46
N LEU A 21 23.68 44.39 23.49
CA LEU A 21 24.26 45.73 23.42
C LEU A 21 23.23 46.76 22.94
N THR A 22 23.27 47.88 23.64
CA THR A 22 22.32 48.98 23.76
C THR A 22 22.45 50.03 22.65
N ARG A 23 21.40 50.87 22.56
CA ARG A 23 21.24 52.10 21.76
C ARG A 23 22.49 52.98 21.63
N ASP A 24 22.71 53.47 20.42
CA ASP A 24 22.85 54.88 19.96
C ASP A 24 23.13 54.79 18.45
N GLY A 25 22.74 55.64 17.50
CA GLY A 25 22.30 57.02 17.43
C GLY A 25 22.76 57.51 16.04
N GLY A 26 21.92 58.16 15.25
CA GLY A 26 22.38 59.03 14.15
C GLY A 26 22.16 58.61 12.69
N SER A 27 21.41 59.47 12.00
CA SER A 27 21.57 59.91 10.60
C SER A 27 21.14 59.02 9.43
N SER A 28 19.94 59.37 8.94
CA SER A 28 19.51 59.50 7.54
C SER A 28 20.60 59.37 6.45
N ARG A 29 20.37 58.46 5.49
CA ARG A 29 20.53 58.71 4.05
C ARG A 29 19.83 57.63 3.23
N SER A 30 18.78 58.06 2.54
CA SER A 30 18.09 57.35 1.46
C SER A 30 18.98 57.22 0.24
N ILE A 31 19.17 55.99 -0.26
CA ILE A 31 19.53 55.73 -1.65
C ILE A 31 18.51 54.71 -2.16
N GLY A 32 17.61 55.18 -3.02
CA GLY A 32 16.71 54.34 -3.78
C GLY A 32 17.42 53.79 -5.01
N PHE A 33 17.03 52.59 -5.42
CA PHE A 33 17.08 52.19 -6.82
C PHE A 33 15.81 51.42 -7.17
N CYS A 34 15.06 52.01 -8.10
CA CYS A 34 13.96 51.42 -8.85
C CYS A 34 14.45 50.26 -9.71
N VAL A 35 13.63 49.21 -9.81
CA VAL A 35 13.65 48.25 -10.90
C VAL A 35 12.35 48.43 -11.70
N THR A 36 12.44 49.18 -12.81
CA THR A 36 11.74 48.99 -14.09
C THR A 36 12.05 47.60 -14.64
N ASP A 37 11.29 46.91 -15.48
CA ASP A 37 10.01 47.06 -16.19
C ASP A 37 9.79 45.67 -16.81
N ILE A 38 8.56 45.12 -16.86
CA ILE A 38 8.10 44.34 -18.03
C ILE A 38 6.60 44.60 -18.25
N HIS A 39 6.33 45.28 -19.36
CA HIS A 39 5.04 45.54 -20.01
C HIS A 39 4.32 44.28 -20.53
N TYR A 40 2.99 44.28 -20.47
CA TYR A 40 2.12 44.18 -21.66
C TYR A 40 0.69 44.62 -21.32
N ALA A 41 0.18 45.66 -21.99
CA ALA A 41 -1.22 46.08 -22.00
C ALA A 41 -1.56 46.77 -23.33
N ASP A 42 -2.88 46.83 -23.57
CA ASP A 42 -3.65 47.61 -24.55
C ASP A 42 -3.88 47.05 -25.96
N GLU A 43 -5.07 47.15 -26.57
CA GLU A 43 -6.37 47.82 -26.29
C GLU A 43 -7.39 47.17 -27.29
N ARG A 44 -8.73 47.09 -27.16
CA ARG A 44 -9.74 48.17 -27.22
C ARG A 44 -11.15 47.54 -27.41
N PHE A 45 -12.16 47.90 -26.61
CA PHE A 45 -13.55 48.32 -27.00
C PHE A 45 -14.62 48.23 -25.87
N ARG A 46 -14.91 49.41 -25.30
CA ARG A 46 -16.17 50.04 -24.81
C ARG A 46 -17.39 49.22 -24.29
N LEU A 47 -17.70 49.51 -23.01
CA LEU A 47 -18.96 50.01 -22.40
C LEU A 47 -20.28 49.22 -22.51
N SER A 48 -20.78 48.70 -21.37
CA SER A 48 -22.06 49.10 -20.72
C SER A 48 -22.36 48.25 -19.46
N PRO A 49 -22.85 48.82 -18.34
CA PRO A 49 -23.19 48.07 -17.12
C PRO A 49 -24.70 47.83 -17.00
N ARG A 50 -25.17 46.60 -16.71
CA ARG A 50 -26.45 46.38 -15.99
C ARG A 50 -26.75 44.91 -15.63
N LYS A 51 -27.25 44.79 -14.39
CA LYS A 51 -28.26 43.84 -13.86
C LYS A 51 -27.82 42.44 -13.39
N ASN A 52 -27.76 42.32 -12.05
CA ASN A 52 -28.51 41.38 -11.20
C ASN A 52 -29.17 40.17 -11.90
N HIS A 53 -28.75 38.95 -11.51
CA HIS A 53 -29.63 37.92 -10.93
C HIS A 53 -28.82 36.63 -10.61
N ALA A 54 -28.79 36.25 -9.33
CA ALA A 54 -29.06 34.89 -8.89
C ALA A 54 -30.56 34.84 -8.50
N PRO A 55 -31.27 33.69 -8.40
CA PRO A 55 -30.77 32.34 -8.07
C PRO A 55 -31.47 31.15 -8.78
N ASP A 56 -31.11 29.94 -8.35
CA ASP A 56 -31.86 28.67 -8.36
C ASP A 56 -32.16 27.94 -9.68
N LEU A 57 -31.58 26.74 -9.83
CA LEU A 57 -32.41 25.58 -10.20
C LEU A 57 -31.78 24.25 -9.73
N CYS A 58 -32.25 23.80 -8.57
CA CYS A 58 -32.20 22.41 -8.16
C CYS A 58 -33.06 21.58 -9.14
N ARG A 59 -32.44 20.71 -9.95
CA ARG A 59 -33.16 19.67 -10.70
C ARG A 59 -32.57 18.30 -10.41
N ARG A 60 -33.40 17.52 -9.70
CA ARG A 60 -33.26 16.08 -9.47
C ARG A 60 -33.05 15.33 -10.78
N VAL A 61 -32.08 14.42 -10.78
CA VAL A 61 -32.15 13.17 -11.56
C VAL A 61 -31.94 12.04 -10.57
N HIS A 62 -33.05 11.38 -10.22
CA HIS A 62 -33.03 10.05 -9.61
C HIS A 62 -33.00 9.01 -10.72
N GLY A 63 -32.22 7.94 -10.51
CA GLY A 63 -32.52 6.62 -11.07
C GLY A 63 -31.43 6.03 -11.95
N GLY A 64 -30.59 5.16 -11.37
CA GLY A 64 -29.67 4.32 -12.12
C GLY A 64 -28.75 3.53 -11.20
N ALA A 65 -29.17 2.32 -10.84
CA ALA A 65 -28.38 1.37 -10.07
C ALA A 65 -27.06 1.02 -10.77
N GLY A 66 -25.97 1.06 -10.00
CA GLY A 66 -24.63 0.67 -10.46
C GLY A 66 -23.59 1.21 -9.50
N GLY A 67 -23.35 0.48 -8.40
CA GLY A 67 -22.32 0.80 -7.43
C GLY A 67 -20.92 0.64 -8.05
N TYR A 68 -20.49 1.63 -8.82
CA TYR A 68 -19.08 1.87 -9.07
C TYR A 68 -18.54 2.57 -7.83
N VAL A 69 -17.86 1.78 -6.99
CA VAL A 69 -17.03 2.28 -5.91
C VAL A 69 -16.08 3.30 -6.52
N ASP A 70 -16.11 4.52 -5.98
CA ASP A 70 -15.52 5.73 -6.53
C ASP A 70 -13.97 5.69 -6.49
N CYS A 71 -13.37 4.87 -7.38
CA CYS A 71 -11.92 4.68 -7.51
C CYS A 71 -11.17 6.00 -7.79
N LEU A 72 -11.82 6.96 -8.46
CA LEU A 72 -11.22 8.27 -8.76
C LEU A 72 -11.17 9.20 -7.54
N GLY A 73 -12.17 9.16 -6.66
CA GLY A 73 -12.19 9.97 -5.43
C GLY A 73 -11.03 9.62 -4.48
N TRP A 74 -10.66 8.34 -4.43
CA TRP A 74 -9.59 7.84 -3.57
C TRP A 74 -8.18 8.09 -4.11
N LEU A 75 -7.97 8.01 -5.43
CA LEU A 75 -6.69 8.38 -6.06
C LEU A 75 -6.33 9.86 -5.79
N ARG A 76 -7.34 10.73 -5.73
CA ARG A 76 -7.16 12.13 -5.33
C ARG A 76 -6.80 12.30 -3.85
N LEU A 77 -7.36 11.48 -2.95
CA LEU A 77 -7.00 11.50 -1.52
C LEU A 77 -5.56 11.03 -1.28
N VAL A 78 -5.09 10.01 -2.00
CA VAL A 78 -3.69 9.55 -1.95
C VAL A 78 -2.74 10.63 -2.51
N ALA A 79 -3.13 11.29 -3.61
CA ALA A 79 -2.36 12.41 -4.17
C ALA A 79 -2.31 13.63 -3.21
N LEU A 80 -3.41 13.94 -2.53
CA LEU A 80 -3.48 15.03 -1.54
C LEU A 80 -2.67 14.72 -0.27
N ALA A 81 -2.66 13.46 0.17
CA ALA A 81 -1.84 13.01 1.31
C ALA A 81 -0.32 13.05 1.01
N SER A 82 0.06 12.90 -0.26
CA SER A 82 1.45 13.03 -0.73
C SER A 82 1.96 14.49 -0.75
N GLY A 83 1.04 15.47 -0.69
CA GLY A 83 1.34 16.89 -0.98
C GLY A 83 1.52 17.84 0.21
N SER A 84 1.31 17.44 1.47
CA SER A 84 1.32 18.40 2.58
C SER A 84 2.72 18.69 3.13
N LYS A 85 3.41 19.67 2.53
CA LYS A 85 4.52 20.40 3.18
C LYS A 85 3.92 21.34 4.24
N GLY A 86 3.99 20.97 5.52
CA GLY A 86 3.57 21.87 6.60
C GLY A 86 3.59 21.28 8.02
N TRP A 87 4.70 21.55 8.72
CA TRP A 87 4.80 21.85 10.17
C TRP A 87 4.20 20.88 11.22
N PHE A 88 4.88 19.77 11.54
CA PHE A 88 4.94 19.14 12.89
C PHE A 88 6.21 18.25 12.99
N PRO A 89 7.10 18.41 13.99
CA PRO A 89 8.45 17.82 13.95
C PRO A 89 8.48 16.40 14.57
N SER A 90 9.22 15.50 13.91
CA SER A 90 9.61 14.12 14.26
C SER A 90 8.53 13.03 14.49
N VAL A 91 7.56 13.18 15.39
CA VAL A 91 6.64 12.06 15.74
C VAL A 91 5.58 11.78 14.65
N THR A 92 5.20 12.80 13.88
CA THR A 92 4.20 12.68 12.81
C THR A 92 4.73 11.96 11.57
N LEU A 93 6.05 12.00 11.31
CA LEU A 93 6.68 11.39 10.12
C LEU A 93 6.75 9.86 10.19
N GLU A 94 6.98 9.30 11.38
CA GLU A 94 7.04 7.84 11.63
C GLU A 94 5.66 7.15 11.59
N ILE A 95 4.57 7.91 11.75
CA ILE A 95 3.21 7.38 11.77
C ILE A 95 2.70 7.08 10.35
N PHE A 96 3.17 7.82 9.33
CA PHE A 96 2.68 7.65 7.96
C PHE A 96 2.91 6.23 7.40
N PRO A 97 4.10 5.62 7.50
CA PRO A 97 4.31 4.24 7.03
C PRO A 97 3.40 3.25 7.74
N VAL A 98 3.16 3.43 9.04
CA VAL A 98 2.28 2.55 9.83
C VAL A 98 0.82 2.70 9.39
N LEU A 99 0.34 3.92 9.16
CA LEU A 99 -1.01 4.18 8.67
C LEU A 99 -1.23 3.56 7.28
N PHE A 100 -0.29 3.76 6.35
CA PHE A 100 -0.36 3.14 5.03
C PHE A 100 -0.28 1.60 5.11
N SER A 101 0.51 1.06 6.04
CA SER A 101 0.59 -0.38 6.30
C SER A 101 -0.73 -0.95 6.83
N LEU A 102 -1.40 -0.24 7.76
CA LEU A 102 -2.71 -0.63 8.29
C LEU A 102 -3.80 -0.52 7.23
N LEU A 103 -3.78 0.53 6.41
CA LEU A 103 -4.68 0.69 5.26
C LEU A 103 -4.47 -0.46 4.26
N ALA A 104 -3.22 -0.80 3.94
CA ALA A 104 -2.90 -1.93 3.09
C ALA A 104 -3.44 -3.24 3.70
N ALA A 105 -3.20 -3.49 4.99
CA ALA A 105 -3.69 -4.66 5.70
C ALA A 105 -5.22 -4.79 5.65
N PHE A 106 -5.92 -3.67 5.85
CA PHE A 106 -7.38 -3.61 5.78
C PHE A 106 -7.89 -3.89 4.36
N LEU A 107 -7.30 -3.25 3.33
CA LEU A 107 -7.67 -3.46 1.93
C LEU A 107 -7.36 -4.90 1.46
N PHE A 108 -6.24 -5.49 1.91
CA PHE A 108 -5.95 -6.91 1.70
C PHE A 108 -7.03 -7.79 2.35
N ALA A 109 -7.48 -7.47 3.56
CA ALA A 109 -8.54 -8.21 4.22
C ALA A 109 -9.89 -8.13 3.47
N VAL A 110 -10.28 -6.93 3.00
CA VAL A 110 -11.49 -6.74 2.17
C VAL A 110 -11.37 -7.54 0.87
N GLY A 111 -10.23 -7.42 0.18
CA GLY A 111 -9.96 -8.17 -1.05
C GLY A 111 -10.00 -9.69 -0.83
N ALA A 112 -9.47 -10.16 0.29
CA ALA A 112 -9.51 -11.58 0.66
C ALA A 112 -10.95 -12.08 0.88
N GLN A 113 -11.86 -11.26 1.41
CA GLN A 113 -13.28 -11.62 1.52
C GLN A 113 -13.93 -11.81 0.15
N PHE A 114 -13.72 -10.87 -0.78
CA PHE A 114 -14.22 -11.02 -2.16
C PHE A 114 -13.60 -12.25 -2.84
N GLN A 115 -12.30 -12.46 -2.66
CA GLN A 115 -11.62 -13.64 -3.19
C GLN A 115 -12.20 -14.95 -2.64
N ASN A 116 -12.47 -15.01 -1.34
CA ASN A 116 -13.08 -16.18 -0.69
C ASN A 116 -14.47 -16.49 -1.24
N ILE A 117 -15.29 -15.47 -1.53
CA ILE A 117 -16.59 -15.64 -2.17
C ILE A 117 -16.41 -16.14 -3.62
N GLY A 118 -15.45 -15.56 -4.36
CA GLY A 118 -15.14 -15.97 -5.73
C GLY A 118 -14.69 -17.42 -5.84
N LEU A 119 -13.89 -17.90 -4.87
CA LEU A 119 -13.45 -19.29 -4.78
C LEU A 119 -14.59 -20.31 -4.60
N GLY A 120 -15.78 -19.87 -4.15
CA GLY A 120 -16.97 -20.72 -4.11
C GLY A 120 -17.55 -21.02 -5.50
N HIS A 121 -17.17 -20.26 -6.52
CA HIS A 121 -17.78 -20.29 -7.85
C HIS A 121 -16.80 -20.64 -8.98
N MET A 122 -15.49 -20.63 -8.71
CA MET A 122 -14.45 -20.85 -9.72
C MET A 122 -13.21 -21.52 -9.10
N ASP A 123 -12.46 -22.26 -9.92
CA ASP A 123 -11.19 -22.82 -9.50
C ASP A 123 -10.16 -21.72 -9.16
N SER A 124 -9.25 -22.05 -8.24
CA SER A 124 -8.32 -21.07 -7.68
C SER A 124 -7.31 -20.53 -8.71
N ARG A 125 -6.97 -21.31 -9.75
CA ARG A 125 -5.97 -20.88 -10.74
C ARG A 125 -6.55 -19.86 -11.71
N SER A 126 -7.75 -20.12 -12.22
CA SER A 126 -8.47 -19.15 -13.05
C SER A 126 -8.76 -17.87 -12.27
N GLY A 127 -9.16 -18.00 -10.99
CA GLY A 127 -9.34 -16.85 -10.09
C GLY A 127 -8.06 -16.03 -9.89
N ALA A 128 -6.91 -16.68 -9.68
CA ALA A 128 -5.62 -16.01 -9.58
C ALA A 128 -5.24 -15.30 -10.91
N ALA A 129 -5.47 -15.93 -12.05
CA ALA A 129 -5.22 -15.34 -13.36
C ALA A 129 -6.08 -14.08 -13.58
N ILE A 130 -7.38 -14.13 -13.28
CA ILE A 130 -8.28 -12.97 -13.32
C ILE A 130 -7.79 -11.89 -12.36
N THR A 131 -7.36 -12.28 -11.16
CA THR A 131 -6.93 -11.31 -10.14
C THR A 131 -5.71 -10.51 -10.60
N ILE A 132 -4.71 -11.21 -11.11
CA ILE A 132 -3.43 -10.63 -11.57
C ILE A 132 -3.65 -9.77 -12.82
N THR A 133 -4.39 -10.30 -13.81
CA THR A 133 -4.65 -9.58 -15.07
C THR A 133 -5.54 -8.37 -14.87
N THR A 134 -6.57 -8.46 -14.02
CA THR A 134 -7.41 -7.29 -13.69
C THR A 134 -6.61 -6.23 -12.96
N SER A 135 -5.72 -6.62 -12.02
CA SER A 135 -4.83 -5.66 -11.36
C SER A 135 -3.92 -4.97 -12.37
N ALA A 136 -3.29 -5.72 -13.28
CA ALA A 136 -2.47 -5.16 -14.36
C ALA A 136 -3.28 -4.20 -15.25
N ALA A 137 -4.52 -4.55 -15.60
CA ALA A 137 -5.39 -3.68 -16.39
C ALA A 137 -5.73 -2.37 -15.64
N LEU A 138 -5.99 -2.43 -14.33
CA LEU A 138 -6.24 -1.23 -13.51
C LEU A 138 -5.02 -0.31 -13.47
N PHE A 139 -3.81 -0.87 -13.29
CA PHE A 139 -2.57 -0.09 -13.37
C PHE A 139 -2.30 0.43 -14.79
N ILE A 140 -2.60 -0.32 -15.86
CA ILE A 140 -2.43 0.22 -17.22
C ILE A 140 -3.43 1.36 -17.46
N LEU A 141 -4.68 1.20 -17.04
CA LEU A 141 -5.73 2.21 -17.23
C LEU A 141 -5.43 3.50 -16.47
N ALA A 142 -4.83 3.42 -15.28
CA ALA A 142 -4.39 4.57 -14.51
C ALA A 142 -3.08 5.20 -15.06
N SER A 143 -2.34 4.51 -15.94
CA SER A 143 -1.00 4.94 -16.38
C SER A 143 -0.95 6.34 -16.98
N PRO A 144 -1.92 6.82 -17.79
CA PRO A 144 -1.85 8.16 -18.37
C PRO A 144 -1.83 9.29 -17.33
N ALA A 145 -2.30 9.03 -16.11
CA ALA A 145 -2.38 10.03 -15.04
C ALA A 145 -1.20 9.97 -14.05
N PHE A 146 -0.50 8.84 -13.94
CA PHE A 146 0.50 8.59 -12.89
C PHE A 146 1.86 8.14 -13.40
N LEU A 147 1.95 7.59 -14.61
CA LEU A 147 3.20 7.05 -15.14
C LEU A 147 4.07 8.18 -15.70
N GLU A 148 5.29 8.29 -15.19
CA GLU A 148 6.36 9.04 -15.83
C GLU A 148 7.10 8.13 -16.83
N PRO A 149 7.00 8.35 -18.16
CA PRO A 149 7.53 7.44 -19.16
C PRO A 149 9.06 7.26 -19.09
N SER A 150 9.80 8.25 -18.56
CA SER A 150 11.25 8.15 -18.41
C SER A 150 11.67 7.01 -17.47
N TYR A 151 10.82 6.61 -16.52
CA TYR A 151 11.12 5.51 -15.59
C TYR A 151 11.21 4.15 -16.28
N LEU A 152 10.56 3.96 -17.43
CA LEU A 152 10.60 2.69 -18.17
C LEU A 152 12.01 2.37 -18.67
N LEU A 153 12.77 3.40 -19.08
CA LEU A 153 14.12 3.26 -19.62
C LEU A 153 15.20 3.24 -18.52
N HIS A 154 14.83 3.55 -17.28
CA HIS A 154 15.77 3.57 -16.17
C HIS A 154 16.22 2.14 -15.81
N PRO A 155 17.52 1.85 -15.62
CA PRO A 155 18.01 0.48 -15.36
C PRO A 155 17.36 -0.22 -14.16
N ALA A 156 16.97 0.55 -13.14
CA ALA A 156 16.25 0.03 -11.97
C ALA A 156 14.87 -0.56 -12.31
N SER A 157 14.31 -0.28 -13.51
CA SER A 157 13.09 -0.93 -14.00
C SER A 157 13.23 -2.46 -14.02
N LEU A 158 14.44 -2.97 -14.26
CA LEU A 158 14.74 -4.41 -14.25
C LEU A 158 14.52 -5.05 -12.87
N ILE A 159 14.69 -4.31 -11.78
CA ILE A 159 14.40 -4.81 -10.43
C ILE A 159 12.91 -5.08 -10.29
N PHE A 160 12.05 -4.16 -10.77
CA PHE A 160 10.60 -4.35 -10.75
C PHE A 160 10.14 -5.44 -11.70
N VAL A 161 10.82 -5.61 -12.85
CA VAL A 161 10.59 -6.76 -13.74
C VAL A 161 10.92 -8.07 -13.02
N ALA A 162 12.07 -8.16 -12.35
CA ALA A 162 12.46 -9.34 -11.59
C ALA A 162 11.45 -9.65 -10.47
N VAL A 163 11.00 -8.63 -9.73
CA VAL A 163 9.92 -8.79 -8.74
C VAL A 163 8.65 -9.33 -9.40
N GLY A 164 8.27 -8.76 -10.55
CA GLY A 164 7.10 -9.16 -11.33
C GLY A 164 7.13 -10.60 -11.84
N LEU A 165 8.31 -11.21 -12.05
CA LEU A 165 8.43 -12.61 -12.45
C LEU A 165 7.99 -13.58 -11.34
N PHE A 166 8.33 -13.26 -10.09
CA PHE A 166 8.05 -14.13 -8.94
C PHE A 166 6.80 -13.71 -8.15
N ARG A 167 6.43 -12.43 -8.18
CA ARG A 167 5.31 -11.86 -7.42
C ARG A 167 4.43 -10.98 -8.34
N PRO A 168 3.10 -11.19 -8.41
CA PRO A 168 2.28 -12.20 -7.72
C PRO A 168 2.37 -13.64 -8.25
N SER A 169 2.82 -13.86 -9.49
CA SER A 169 2.66 -15.14 -10.22
C SER A 169 3.08 -16.40 -9.45
N LEU A 170 4.31 -16.47 -8.94
CA LEU A 170 4.81 -17.66 -8.25
C LEU A 170 4.24 -17.73 -6.82
N SER A 171 4.29 -16.61 -6.10
CA SER A 171 3.84 -16.56 -4.69
C SER A 171 2.36 -16.89 -4.49
N ALA A 172 1.47 -16.45 -5.39
CA ALA A 172 0.05 -16.74 -5.32
C ALA A 172 -0.20 -18.23 -5.58
N ASN A 173 0.43 -18.79 -6.60
CA ASN A 173 0.29 -20.21 -6.93
C ASN A 173 0.80 -21.13 -5.82
N LEU A 174 1.93 -20.81 -5.18
CA LEU A 174 2.43 -21.56 -4.02
C LEU A 174 1.48 -21.48 -2.82
N ALA A 175 0.95 -20.28 -2.52
CA ALA A 175 -0.01 -20.11 -1.43
C ALA A 175 -1.30 -20.92 -1.67
N LEU A 176 -1.84 -20.88 -2.90
CA LEU A 176 -3.01 -21.64 -3.29
C LEU A 176 -2.76 -23.15 -3.23
N ALA A 177 -1.61 -23.62 -3.71
CA ALA A 177 -1.22 -25.02 -3.60
C ALA A 177 -1.10 -25.45 -2.13
N GLY A 178 -0.48 -24.61 -1.29
CA GLY A 178 -0.40 -24.83 0.16
C GLY A 178 -1.77 -24.99 0.80
N MET A 179 -2.72 -24.11 0.48
CA MET A 179 -4.10 -24.22 0.96
C MET A 179 -4.79 -25.52 0.51
N LYS A 180 -4.52 -25.97 -0.73
CA LYS A 180 -5.09 -27.22 -1.27
C LYS A 180 -4.54 -28.47 -0.56
N PHE A 181 -3.24 -28.52 -0.27
CA PHE A 181 -2.61 -29.70 0.33
C PHE A 181 -2.73 -29.75 1.86
N LEU A 182 -2.59 -28.60 2.52
CA LEU A 182 -2.50 -28.51 3.99
C LEU A 182 -3.81 -28.04 4.65
N GLY A 183 -4.75 -27.56 3.83
CA GLY A 183 -5.92 -26.85 4.31
C GLY A 183 -5.63 -25.38 4.64
N PRO A 184 -6.67 -24.54 4.71
CA PRO A 184 -6.52 -23.09 4.90
C PRO A 184 -5.92 -22.72 6.26
N THR A 185 -6.19 -23.50 7.31
CA THR A 185 -5.66 -23.30 8.66
C THR A 185 -4.13 -23.45 8.71
N LEU A 186 -3.58 -24.63 8.38
CA LEU A 186 -2.14 -24.81 8.46
C LEU A 186 -1.38 -23.92 7.47
N SER A 187 -1.95 -23.70 6.27
CA SER A 187 -1.38 -22.79 5.29
C SER A 187 -1.33 -21.34 5.77
N SER A 188 -2.34 -20.86 6.51
CA SER A 188 -2.32 -19.50 7.08
C SER A 188 -1.36 -19.38 8.26
N THR A 189 -1.23 -20.40 9.11
CA THR A 189 -0.22 -20.42 10.19
C THR A 189 1.19 -20.29 9.62
N LEU A 190 1.51 -21.07 8.57
CA LEU A 190 2.83 -21.05 7.97
C LEU A 190 3.12 -19.75 7.22
N THR A 191 2.12 -19.17 6.55
CA THR A 191 2.29 -17.86 5.90
C THR A 191 2.39 -16.70 6.90
N SER A 192 1.94 -16.88 8.14
CA SER A 192 2.13 -15.90 9.23
C SER A 192 3.60 -15.70 9.62
N THR A 193 4.51 -16.52 9.10
CA THR A 193 5.96 -16.34 9.26
C THR A 193 6.56 -15.29 8.31
N ALA A 194 5.76 -14.69 7.41
CA ALA A 194 6.22 -13.65 6.48
C ALA A 194 7.00 -12.49 7.15
N PRO A 195 6.61 -11.96 8.33
CA PRO A 195 7.40 -10.93 9.00
C PRO A 195 8.83 -11.33 9.33
N LEU A 196 9.08 -12.62 9.62
CA LEU A 196 10.44 -13.10 9.91
C LEU A 196 11.34 -13.01 8.68
N PHE A 197 10.80 -13.37 7.50
CA PHE A 197 11.51 -13.21 6.24
C PHE A 197 11.68 -11.73 5.88
N GLY A 198 10.65 -10.91 6.12
CA GLY A 198 10.72 -9.46 5.92
C GLY A 198 11.85 -8.83 6.75
N ALA A 199 11.95 -9.21 8.02
CA ALA A 199 13.02 -8.74 8.90
C ALA A 199 14.39 -9.27 8.45
N ALA A 200 14.51 -10.57 8.16
CA ALA A 200 15.77 -11.16 7.72
C ALA A 200 16.30 -10.51 6.44
N PHE A 201 15.45 -10.31 5.43
CA PHE A 201 15.84 -9.67 4.18
C PHE A 201 16.04 -8.15 4.34
N GLY A 202 15.28 -7.48 5.20
CA GLY A 202 15.48 -6.06 5.54
C GLY A 202 16.85 -5.81 6.17
N ILE A 203 17.26 -6.65 7.12
CA ILE A 203 18.58 -6.56 7.76
C ILE A 203 19.69 -6.92 6.76
N LEU A 204 19.55 -8.05 6.06
CA LEU A 204 20.63 -8.58 5.20
C LEU A 204 20.87 -7.75 3.94
N TRP A 205 19.82 -7.21 3.32
CA TRP A 205 19.91 -6.56 2.01
C TRP A 205 19.87 -5.03 2.06
N LEU A 206 19.10 -4.46 3.00
CA LEU A 206 18.95 -3.01 3.17
C LEU A 206 19.76 -2.46 4.35
N GLY A 207 20.36 -3.33 5.17
CA GLY A 207 21.08 -2.90 6.38
C GLY A 207 20.17 -2.28 7.44
N GLU A 208 18.87 -2.62 7.45
CA GLU A 208 17.93 -2.07 8.43
C GLU A 208 18.23 -2.55 9.85
N VAL A 209 18.08 -1.66 10.83
CA VAL A 209 18.32 -1.98 12.24
C VAL A 209 17.03 -2.49 12.88
N LEU A 210 17.04 -3.74 13.33
CA LEU A 210 15.93 -4.30 14.10
C LEU A 210 16.04 -3.87 15.57
N THR A 211 15.23 -2.89 15.95
CA THR A 211 15.13 -2.45 17.35
C THR A 211 14.37 -3.46 18.21
N TRP A 212 14.69 -3.51 19.50
CA TRP A 212 14.04 -4.41 20.45
C TRP A 212 12.50 -4.29 20.49
N PRO A 213 11.90 -3.07 20.47
CA PRO A 213 10.46 -2.92 20.42
C PRO A 213 9.85 -3.48 19.12
N THR A 214 10.52 -3.30 17.98
CA THR A 214 10.07 -3.84 16.68
C THR A 214 10.09 -5.37 16.66
N ALA A 215 11.16 -5.97 17.21
CA ALA A 215 11.26 -7.42 17.35
C ALA A 215 10.14 -7.99 18.24
N MET A 216 9.91 -7.38 19.42
CA MET A 216 8.85 -7.79 20.33
C MET A 216 7.46 -7.66 19.69
N GLY A 217 7.16 -6.52 19.07
CA GLY A 217 5.89 -6.31 18.38
C GLY A 217 5.65 -7.32 17.27
N THR A 218 6.70 -7.65 16.50
CA THR A 218 6.64 -8.67 15.44
C THR A 218 6.30 -10.05 16.00
N VAL A 219 6.96 -10.47 17.09
CA VAL A 219 6.68 -11.76 17.75
C VAL A 219 5.25 -11.81 18.27
N ILE A 220 4.75 -10.72 18.89
CA ILE A 220 3.37 -10.64 19.38
C ILE A 220 2.37 -10.75 18.23
N ILE A 221 2.59 -10.06 17.11
CA ILE A 221 1.71 -10.13 15.93
C ILE A 221 1.67 -11.56 15.38
N ILE A 222 2.83 -12.20 15.18
CA ILE A 222 2.90 -13.58 14.69
C ILE A 222 2.14 -14.51 15.65
N GLY A 223 2.38 -14.39 16.95
CA GLY A 223 1.70 -15.20 17.98
C GLY A 223 0.18 -15.01 17.98
N ALA A 224 -0.30 -13.77 17.85
CA ALA A 224 -1.72 -13.46 17.78
C ALA A 224 -2.38 -14.06 16.52
N VAL A 225 -1.72 -13.95 15.36
CA VAL A 225 -2.24 -14.55 14.13
C VAL A 225 -2.23 -16.09 14.22
N MET A 226 -1.17 -16.70 14.75
CA MET A 226 -1.13 -18.15 14.96
C MET A 226 -2.23 -18.63 15.91
N MET A 227 -2.50 -17.86 16.96
CA MET A 227 -3.60 -18.14 17.90
C MET A 227 -4.93 -18.16 17.16
N LEU A 228 -5.22 -17.13 16.34
CA LEU A 228 -6.46 -17.01 15.55
C LEU A 228 -6.66 -18.16 14.56
N THR A 229 -5.57 -18.64 13.97
CA THR A 229 -5.62 -19.67 12.94
C THR A 229 -5.88 -21.06 13.51
N LYS A 230 -5.57 -21.31 14.79
CA LYS A 230 -5.82 -22.61 15.43
C LYS A 230 -7.32 -22.93 15.40
N ARG A 231 -7.69 -24.13 14.93
CA ARG A 231 -9.08 -24.62 14.94
C ARG A 231 -9.16 -25.88 15.80
N ASP A 232 -10.20 -26.01 16.63
CA ASP A 232 -10.32 -27.08 17.64
C ASP A 232 -10.80 -28.43 17.04
N GLY A 233 -10.42 -28.74 15.80
CA GLY A 233 -10.79 -29.98 15.11
C GLY A 233 -9.58 -30.89 14.86
N LYS A 234 -9.78 -32.21 14.85
CA LYS A 234 -8.75 -33.20 14.49
C LYS A 234 -8.33 -33.00 13.02
N ALA A 235 -7.23 -32.29 12.80
CA ALA A 235 -6.62 -32.18 11.49
C ALA A 235 -6.15 -33.57 11.06
N VAL A 236 -6.64 -34.06 9.93
CA VAL A 236 -6.21 -35.37 9.39
C VAL A 236 -4.79 -35.19 8.85
N THR A 237 -3.81 -35.73 9.56
CA THR A 237 -2.37 -35.56 9.32
C THR A 237 -1.85 -36.53 8.26
N ASN A 238 -2.37 -36.46 7.03
CA ASN A 238 -1.92 -37.32 5.93
C ASN A 238 -1.31 -36.56 4.74
N TRP A 239 -0.72 -35.39 5.00
CA TRP A 239 -0.03 -34.58 4.00
C TRP A 239 1.49 -34.79 4.10
N PRO A 240 2.22 -34.76 2.97
CA PRO A 240 3.66 -34.99 2.96
C PRO A 240 4.43 -33.76 3.48
N LEU A 241 5.58 -33.96 4.13
CA LEU A 241 6.36 -32.88 4.76
C LEU A 241 6.79 -31.78 3.77
N TRP A 242 7.05 -32.14 2.50
CA TRP A 242 7.41 -31.17 1.45
C TRP A 242 6.29 -30.15 1.20
N ALA A 243 5.03 -30.49 1.47
CA ALA A 243 3.90 -29.57 1.27
C ALA A 243 3.99 -28.33 2.18
N LEU A 244 4.69 -28.42 3.32
CA LEU A 244 4.97 -27.26 4.19
C LEU A 244 5.80 -26.18 3.49
N MET A 245 6.65 -26.58 2.54
CA MET A 245 7.48 -25.63 1.80
C MET A 245 6.67 -24.70 0.89
N LEU A 246 5.43 -25.07 0.54
CA LEU A 246 4.57 -24.27 -0.33
C LEU A 246 4.16 -22.93 0.33
N PRO A 247 3.47 -22.89 1.48
CA PRO A 247 3.13 -21.63 2.13
C PRO A 247 4.36 -20.88 2.68
N ILE A 248 5.38 -21.59 3.17
CA ILE A 248 6.63 -20.96 3.64
C ILE A 248 7.35 -20.28 2.48
N GLY A 249 7.52 -20.97 1.35
CA GLY A 249 8.11 -20.40 0.14
C GLY A 249 7.29 -19.23 -0.40
N ALA A 250 5.96 -19.30 -0.33
CA ALA A 250 5.09 -18.19 -0.71
C ALA A 250 5.29 -16.94 0.17
N ALA A 251 5.50 -17.13 1.47
CA ALA A 251 5.77 -16.05 2.42
C ALA A 251 7.18 -15.45 2.20
N ALA A 252 8.18 -16.29 1.97
CA ALA A 252 9.54 -15.88 1.66
C ALA A 252 9.61 -15.06 0.35
N ILE A 253 9.00 -15.55 -0.74
CA ILE A 253 8.96 -14.84 -2.03
C ILE A 253 8.25 -13.48 -1.91
N ARG A 254 7.14 -13.41 -1.16
CA ARG A 254 6.45 -12.13 -0.92
C ARG A 254 7.36 -11.14 -0.18
N SER A 255 8.01 -11.61 0.88
CA SER A 255 8.90 -10.78 1.70
C SER A 255 10.13 -10.29 0.92
N ALA A 256 10.76 -11.17 0.14
CA ALA A 256 11.82 -10.78 -0.78
C ALA A 256 11.33 -9.75 -1.81
N GLY A 257 10.10 -9.93 -2.32
CA GLY A 257 9.47 -8.95 -3.21
C GLY A 257 9.27 -7.57 -2.58
N HIS A 258 8.94 -7.48 -1.29
CA HIS A 258 8.84 -6.20 -0.59
C HIS A 258 10.20 -5.48 -0.50
N VAL A 259 11.25 -6.22 -0.18
CA VAL A 259 12.63 -5.71 -0.07
C VAL A 259 13.16 -5.26 -1.42
N LEU A 260 13.02 -6.09 -2.46
CA LEU A 260 13.43 -5.73 -3.81
C LEU A 260 12.64 -4.54 -4.36
N SER A 261 11.33 -4.47 -4.09
CA SER A 261 10.53 -3.30 -4.44
C SER A 261 11.04 -2.03 -3.74
N LYS A 262 11.43 -2.13 -2.46
CA LYS A 262 12.02 -1.00 -1.75
C LYS A 262 13.36 -0.57 -2.35
N VAL A 263 14.27 -1.51 -2.62
CA VAL A 263 15.57 -1.25 -3.28
C VAL A 263 15.36 -0.57 -4.64
N GLY A 264 14.39 -1.05 -5.44
CA GLY A 264 14.05 -0.39 -6.71
C GLY A 264 13.53 1.04 -6.51
N MET A 265 12.74 1.27 -5.45
CA MET A 265 12.18 2.58 -5.13
C MET A 265 13.20 3.60 -4.60
N GLU A 266 14.38 3.16 -4.16
CA GLU A 266 15.49 4.09 -3.86
C GLU A 266 16.00 4.78 -5.12
N SER A 267 15.95 4.10 -6.28
CA SER A 267 16.33 4.67 -7.57
C SER A 267 15.18 5.34 -8.31
N ILE A 268 13.97 4.76 -8.23
CA ILE A 268 12.75 5.28 -8.85
C ILE A 268 11.72 5.47 -7.72
N PRO A 269 11.65 6.66 -7.08
CA PRO A 269 10.82 6.91 -5.91
C PRO A 269 9.34 7.08 -6.28
N ASP A 270 8.79 6.06 -6.96
CA ASP A 270 7.43 5.98 -7.42
C ASP A 270 6.80 4.62 -7.04
N PRO A 271 5.90 4.60 -6.04
CA PRO A 271 5.23 3.39 -5.59
C PRO A 271 4.21 2.86 -6.60
N TYR A 272 3.70 3.74 -7.46
CA TYR A 272 2.81 3.38 -8.55
C TYR A 272 3.56 2.59 -9.62
N PHE A 273 4.73 3.08 -10.04
CA PHE A 273 5.60 2.40 -11.01
C PHE A 273 5.96 0.98 -10.57
N ALA A 274 6.33 0.81 -9.29
CA ALA A 274 6.64 -0.50 -8.70
C ALA A 274 5.47 -1.48 -8.81
N GLY A 275 4.24 -1.01 -8.59
CA GLY A 275 3.02 -1.79 -8.75
C GLY A 275 2.72 -2.13 -10.21
N LEU A 276 2.77 -1.13 -11.09
CA LEU A 276 2.49 -1.26 -12.52
C LEU A 276 3.37 -2.33 -13.17
N VAL A 277 4.70 -2.19 -13.07
CA VAL A 277 5.64 -3.13 -13.71
C VAL A 277 5.49 -4.53 -13.11
N GLY A 278 5.36 -4.62 -11.78
CA GLY A 278 5.19 -5.90 -11.09
C GLY A 278 3.95 -6.67 -11.56
N PHE A 279 2.79 -6.01 -11.63
CA PHE A 279 1.55 -6.65 -12.08
C PHE A 279 1.53 -6.92 -13.58
N VAL A 280 2.05 -6.03 -14.43
CA VAL A 280 2.08 -6.23 -15.88
C VAL A 280 2.96 -7.43 -16.24
N VAL A 281 4.17 -7.51 -15.69
CA VAL A 281 5.08 -8.65 -15.93
C VAL A 281 4.45 -9.94 -15.41
N SER A 282 3.83 -9.91 -14.22
CA SER A 282 3.12 -11.09 -13.71
C SER A 282 1.90 -11.49 -14.54
N ALA A 283 1.15 -10.54 -15.09
CA ALA A 283 0.03 -10.84 -15.97
C ALA A 283 0.51 -11.54 -17.24
N VAL A 284 1.60 -11.04 -17.86
CA VAL A 284 2.24 -11.69 -19.01
C VAL A 284 2.68 -13.11 -18.66
N VAL A 285 3.43 -13.29 -17.57
CA VAL A 285 3.89 -14.63 -17.12
C VAL A 285 2.71 -15.56 -16.86
N THR A 286 1.69 -15.09 -16.14
CA THR A 286 0.51 -15.90 -15.80
C THR A 286 -0.27 -16.31 -17.05
N LEU A 287 -0.47 -15.40 -18.00
CA LEU A 287 -1.15 -15.69 -19.27
C LEU A 287 -0.34 -16.65 -20.16
N LEU A 288 0.99 -16.49 -20.21
CA LEU A 288 1.87 -17.41 -20.94
C LEU A 288 1.83 -18.82 -20.33
N ILE A 289 1.90 -18.94 -19.00
CA ILE A 289 1.78 -20.22 -18.30
C ILE A 289 0.40 -20.85 -18.55
N HIS A 290 -0.66 -20.04 -18.58
CA HIS A 290 -2.01 -20.53 -18.86
C HIS A 290 -2.12 -21.05 -20.30
N LYS A 291 -1.62 -20.29 -21.29
CA LYS A 291 -1.62 -20.68 -22.72
C LYS A 291 -0.76 -21.90 -23.02
N ALA A 292 0.37 -22.06 -22.32
CA ALA A 292 1.27 -23.19 -22.53
C ALA A 292 0.74 -24.53 -21.97
N ARG A 293 -0.33 -24.52 -21.17
CA ARG A 293 -0.92 -25.73 -20.58
C ARG A 293 -1.97 -26.33 -21.49
N ARG A 294 -1.82 -27.62 -21.80
CA ARG A 294 -2.76 -28.38 -22.64
C ARG A 294 -4.12 -28.62 -21.99
N ASP A 295 -4.19 -28.69 -20.67
CA ASP A 295 -5.44 -28.94 -19.91
C ASP A 295 -5.98 -27.67 -19.21
N ALA A 296 -5.64 -26.48 -19.73
CA ALA A 296 -6.14 -25.24 -19.16
C ALA A 296 -7.65 -25.11 -19.41
N GLN A 297 -8.43 -25.04 -18.34
CA GLN A 297 -9.85 -24.68 -18.44
C GLN A 297 -9.97 -23.24 -18.95
N PRO A 298 -10.93 -22.93 -19.84
CA PRO A 298 -11.10 -21.58 -20.34
C PRO A 298 -11.45 -20.62 -19.20
N ILE A 299 -10.74 -19.49 -19.13
CA ILE A 299 -11.03 -18.45 -18.14
C ILE A 299 -12.37 -17.80 -18.50
N LEU A 300 -13.38 -18.02 -17.65
CA LEU A 300 -14.71 -17.44 -17.85
C LEU A 300 -14.79 -16.04 -17.22
N TRP A 301 -14.34 -15.04 -17.98
CA TRP A 301 -14.24 -13.64 -17.56
C TRP A 301 -15.56 -12.97 -17.14
N LEU A 302 -16.70 -13.46 -17.64
CA LEU A 302 -18.04 -12.92 -17.37
C LEU A 302 -18.83 -13.71 -16.32
N SER A 303 -18.22 -14.71 -15.67
CA SER A 303 -18.89 -15.46 -14.60
C SER A 303 -19.11 -14.64 -13.33
N ASP A 304 -20.06 -15.07 -12.50
CA ASP A 304 -20.24 -14.46 -11.16
C ASP A 304 -18.97 -14.59 -10.31
N GLY A 305 -18.25 -15.72 -10.41
CA GLY A 305 -16.94 -15.89 -9.77
C GLY A 305 -15.93 -14.84 -10.23
N ALA A 306 -15.85 -14.57 -11.54
CA ALA A 306 -14.94 -13.58 -12.10
C ALA A 306 -15.20 -12.16 -11.56
N ARG A 307 -16.46 -11.76 -11.39
CA ARG A 307 -16.82 -10.44 -10.83
C ARG A 307 -16.29 -10.26 -9.41
N TRP A 308 -16.36 -11.31 -8.58
CA TRP A 308 -15.80 -11.28 -7.23
C TRP A 308 -14.27 -11.19 -7.24
N PHE A 309 -13.59 -11.89 -8.14
CA PHE A 309 -12.14 -11.75 -8.30
C PHE A 309 -11.74 -10.37 -8.83
N MET A 310 -12.51 -9.77 -9.73
CA MET A 310 -12.27 -8.40 -10.21
C MET A 310 -12.45 -7.38 -9.07
N ALA A 311 -13.49 -7.53 -8.24
CA ALA A 311 -13.67 -6.71 -7.04
C ALA A 311 -12.50 -6.88 -6.04
N ALA A 312 -12.02 -8.12 -5.86
CA ALA A 312 -10.82 -8.39 -5.06
C ALA A 312 -9.59 -7.67 -5.63
N SER A 313 -9.40 -7.67 -6.96
CA SER A 313 -8.30 -6.97 -7.63
C SER A 313 -8.31 -5.47 -7.41
N CYS A 314 -9.48 -4.82 -7.38
CA CYS A 314 -9.57 -3.40 -7.03
C CYS A 314 -8.99 -3.16 -5.63
N CYS A 315 -9.44 -3.94 -4.65
CA CYS A 315 -8.94 -3.86 -3.27
C CYS A 315 -7.43 -4.16 -3.18
N TYR A 316 -6.96 -5.22 -3.84
CA TYR A 316 -5.54 -5.59 -3.82
C TYR A 316 -4.64 -4.58 -4.53
N SER A 317 -5.09 -3.98 -5.62
CA SER A 317 -4.33 -2.94 -6.33
C SER A 317 -4.17 -1.72 -5.44
N MET A 318 -5.26 -1.29 -4.77
CA MET A 318 -5.20 -0.21 -3.78
C MET A 318 -4.33 -0.59 -2.57
N ALA A 319 -4.42 -1.83 -2.09
CA ALA A 319 -3.60 -2.32 -0.98
C ALA A 319 -2.11 -2.30 -1.33
N ILE A 320 -1.74 -2.69 -2.56
CA ILE A 320 -0.36 -2.68 -3.04
C ILE A 320 0.16 -1.24 -3.20
N LEU A 321 -0.66 -0.31 -3.67
CA LEU A 321 -0.28 1.11 -3.72
C LEU A 321 0.02 1.65 -2.31
N ALA A 322 -0.89 1.41 -1.35
CA ALA A 322 -0.68 1.81 0.03
C ALA A 322 0.56 1.13 0.64
N LEU A 323 0.77 -0.16 0.36
CA LEU A 323 1.94 -0.90 0.81
C LEU A 323 3.24 -0.35 0.24
N ASN A 324 3.30 -0.09 -1.06
CA ASN A 324 4.48 0.46 -1.71
C ASN A 324 4.78 1.88 -1.17
N GLN A 325 3.74 2.69 -0.92
CA GLN A 325 3.89 3.99 -0.27
C GLN A 325 4.49 3.85 1.16
N ALA A 326 4.04 2.87 1.92
CA ALA A 326 4.61 2.56 3.24
C ALA A 326 6.07 2.12 3.15
N LEU A 327 6.42 1.26 2.19
CA LEU A 327 7.79 0.78 1.98
C LEU A 327 8.74 1.88 1.48
N MET A 328 8.24 2.83 0.70
CA MET A 328 9.02 3.97 0.22
C MET A 328 9.37 4.94 1.35
N THR A 329 8.48 5.10 2.33
CA THR A 329 8.63 6.07 3.42
C THR A 329 9.10 5.46 4.74
N GLY A 330 9.05 4.14 4.89
CA GLY A 330 9.35 3.43 6.13
C GLY A 330 10.25 2.21 5.95
N GLN A 331 10.69 1.64 7.08
CA GLN A 331 11.54 0.46 7.11
C GLN A 331 10.74 -0.83 6.87
N VAL A 332 11.30 -1.78 6.12
CA VAL A 332 10.69 -3.10 5.87
C VAL A 332 10.45 -3.84 7.19
N VAL A 333 11.41 -3.76 8.12
CA VAL A 333 11.31 -4.34 9.47
C VAL A 333 10.11 -3.83 10.27
N LYS A 334 9.59 -2.63 9.97
CA LYS A 334 8.38 -2.06 10.60
C LYS A 334 7.12 -2.34 9.78
N VAL A 335 7.18 -2.17 8.46
CA VAL A 335 6.02 -2.24 7.56
C VAL A 335 5.48 -3.67 7.43
N VAL A 336 6.34 -4.67 7.22
CA VAL A 336 5.90 -6.05 6.95
C VAL A 336 5.14 -6.68 8.13
N PRO A 337 5.58 -6.54 9.40
CA PRO A 337 4.80 -7.02 10.54
C PRO A 337 3.42 -6.35 10.64
N VAL A 338 3.32 -5.03 10.44
CA VAL A 338 2.05 -4.30 10.53
C VAL A 338 1.06 -4.76 9.46
N VAL A 339 1.53 -4.99 8.23
CA VAL A 339 0.70 -5.51 7.13
C VAL A 339 0.19 -6.93 7.42
N SER A 340 0.94 -7.70 8.20
CA SER A 340 0.59 -9.08 8.59
C SER A 340 -0.55 -9.16 9.60
N VAL A 341 -1.09 -8.01 10.04
CA VAL A 341 -2.32 -7.92 10.84
C VAL A 341 -3.59 -8.11 9.98
N SER A 342 -3.48 -8.20 8.65
CA SER A 342 -4.62 -8.42 7.74
C SER A 342 -5.56 -9.58 8.11
N PRO A 343 -5.14 -10.72 8.69
CA PRO A 343 -6.06 -11.77 9.13
C PRO A 343 -7.01 -11.32 10.25
N ILE A 344 -6.59 -10.36 11.09
CA ILE A 344 -7.42 -9.79 12.17
C ILE A 344 -8.53 -8.95 11.57
N PHE A 345 -8.20 -8.08 10.61
CA PHE A 345 -9.22 -7.34 9.85
C PHE A 345 -10.16 -8.29 9.10
N THR A 346 -9.62 -9.38 8.53
CA THR A 346 -10.41 -10.40 7.84
C THR A 346 -11.45 -11.00 8.77
N LEU A 347 -11.06 -11.44 9.96
CA LEU A 347 -11.98 -11.98 10.97
C LEU A 347 -12.99 -10.94 11.46
N PHE A 348 -12.54 -9.71 11.71
CA PHE A 348 -13.41 -8.61 12.10
C PHE A 348 -14.51 -8.37 11.06
N LEU A 349 -14.16 -8.37 9.76
CA LEU A 349 -15.12 -8.28 8.66
C LEU A 349 -16.05 -9.48 8.60
N THR A 350 -15.54 -10.70 8.81
CA THR A 350 -16.37 -11.93 8.84
C THR A 350 -17.46 -11.83 9.91
N VAL A 351 -17.11 -11.36 11.11
CA VAL A 351 -18.05 -11.18 12.22
C VAL A 351 -19.05 -10.06 11.91
N LEU A 352 -18.58 -8.89 11.47
CA LEU A 352 -19.43 -7.71 11.31
C LEU A 352 -20.38 -7.79 10.10
N VAL A 353 -19.83 -8.17 8.93
CA VAL A 353 -20.55 -8.12 7.65
C VAL A 353 -21.33 -9.41 7.41
N PHE A 354 -20.70 -10.56 7.64
CA PHE A 354 -21.33 -11.85 7.33
C PHE A 354 -22.10 -12.44 8.52
N ARG A 355 -21.85 -11.97 9.75
CA ARG A 355 -22.42 -12.53 11.00
C ARG A 355 -22.29 -14.05 11.09
N ARG A 356 -21.28 -14.63 10.43
CA ARG A 356 -21.09 -16.08 10.31
C ARG A 356 -20.25 -16.66 11.45
N GLU A 357 -19.51 -15.82 12.17
CA GLU A 357 -18.72 -16.22 13.32
C GLU A 357 -19.20 -15.51 14.60
N ARG A 358 -19.31 -16.28 15.68
CA ARG A 358 -19.52 -15.71 17.02
C ARG A 358 -18.20 -15.12 17.50
N ILE A 359 -18.24 -13.97 18.15
CA ILE A 359 -17.07 -13.37 18.81
C ILE A 359 -16.58 -14.37 19.86
N THR A 360 -15.43 -15.00 19.57
CA THR A 360 -14.78 -15.89 20.52
C THR A 360 -13.81 -15.09 21.39
N ALA A 361 -13.55 -15.55 22.62
CA ALA A 361 -12.54 -14.95 23.49
C ALA A 361 -11.16 -14.87 22.82
N ARG A 362 -10.88 -15.78 21.88
CA ARG A 362 -9.66 -15.82 21.07
C ARG A 362 -9.53 -14.61 20.15
N ILE A 363 -10.62 -14.17 19.49
CA ILE A 363 -10.61 -12.96 18.65
C ILE A 363 -10.34 -11.72 19.50
N VAL A 364 -11.03 -11.62 20.63
CA VAL A 364 -10.86 -10.50 21.57
C VAL A 364 -9.42 -10.43 22.05
N ALA A 365 -8.87 -11.55 22.54
CA ALA A 365 -7.48 -11.63 22.99
C ALA A 365 -6.47 -11.26 21.88
N ALA A 366 -6.70 -11.69 20.63
CA ALA A 366 -5.83 -11.34 19.51
C ALA A 366 -5.83 -9.84 19.22
N VAL A 367 -6.99 -9.18 19.26
CA VAL A 367 -7.09 -7.72 19.08
C VAL A 367 -6.35 -6.99 20.21
N PHE A 368 -6.54 -7.42 21.46
CA PHE A 368 -5.85 -6.83 22.62
C PHE A 368 -4.34 -7.06 22.61
N LEU A 369 -3.84 -8.10 21.93
CA LEU A 369 -2.40 -8.33 21.74
C LEU A 369 -1.84 -7.47 20.60
N VAL A 370 -2.56 -7.38 19.48
CA VAL A 370 -2.02 -6.73 18.27
C VAL A 370 -2.06 -5.22 18.33
N VAL A 371 -3.10 -4.60 18.91
CA VAL A 371 -3.17 -3.14 18.99
C VAL A 371 -1.95 -2.55 19.73
N PRO A 372 -1.59 -3.03 20.95
CA PRO A 372 -0.37 -2.59 21.61
C PRO A 372 0.90 -2.93 20.83
N ALA A 373 0.96 -4.08 20.14
CA ALA A 373 2.13 -4.46 19.35
C ALA A 373 2.36 -3.51 18.16
N VAL A 374 1.30 -3.08 17.47
CA VAL A 374 1.39 -2.10 16.39
C VAL A 374 1.81 -0.74 16.92
N ILE A 375 1.26 -0.31 18.07
CA ILE A 375 1.68 0.94 18.74
C ILE A 375 3.15 0.87 19.14
N LEU A 376 3.60 -0.27 19.68
CA LEU A 376 4.99 -0.49 20.06
C LEU A 376 5.93 -0.37 18.85
N ILE A 377 5.56 -0.95 17.70
CA ILE A 377 6.33 -0.81 16.45
C ILE A 377 6.32 0.63 15.94
N ALA A 378 5.18 1.33 16.04
CA ALA A 378 5.03 2.70 15.56
C ALA A 378 5.87 3.72 16.35
N VAL A 379 6.09 3.47 17.64
CA VAL A 379 6.89 4.33 18.52
C VAL A 379 8.37 3.92 18.53
N ALA A 380 8.72 2.80 17.91
CA ALA A 380 10.09 2.30 17.79
C ALA A 380 10.89 3.08 16.71
N GLY A 381 10.93 4.41 16.83
CA GLY A 381 11.66 5.35 15.95
C GLY A 381 13.09 5.52 16.38
#